data_AF-A0A5R9R8P2-F1
#
_entry.id   AF-A0A5R9R8P2-F1
#
_cell.length_a   1.000
_cell.length_b   1.000
_cell.length_c   1.000
_cell.angle_alpha   90.00
_cell.angle_beta   90.00
_cell.angle_gamma   90.00
#
_symmetry.space_group_name_H-M   'P 1'
#
loop_
_entity.id
_entity.type
_entity.pdbx_description
1 polymer ?
#
loop_
_entity_poly.entity_id
_entity_poly.type
_entity_poly.pdbx_seq_one_letter_code
_entity_poly.pdbx_strand_id
1 'polypeptide(L)'
;MKLFVVLFVGLLSVVLFLYAPGLHGDFEFDDSANIIDNNSLHITALDLKQLRAAAVSGDAGPTGRPLALISFALNIYFFGMQPFYFKLINVLIHLCNIVLVAGLSSLILRRWYSLSARSGALAGLAVAALWGVHPINLTSILYVVQRMTSLSALFGFLAIYLYVRWRSKPSTEQLS
;
A
#
# COMPACT_ATOMS: atom_id res chain seq x y z
N MET A 1 3.92 25.97 3.87
CA MET A 1 4.40 24.70 4.46
C MET A 1 3.48 24.20 5.57
N LYS A 2 3.20 24.97 6.63
CA LYS A 2 2.31 24.57 7.74
C LYS A 2 0.93 24.04 7.30
N LEU A 3 0.20 24.77 6.46
CA LEU A 3 -1.12 24.35 5.97
C LEU A 3 -1.10 22.99 5.24
N PHE A 4 -0.11 22.76 4.37
CA PHE A 4 0.00 21.49 3.64
C PHE A 4 0.20 20.32 4.59
N VAL A 5 1.08 20.46 5.58
CA VAL A 5 1.33 19.41 6.58
C VAL A 5 0.05 19.10 7.37
N VAL A 6 -0.69 20.13 7.79
CA VAL A 6 -1.97 19.96 8.50
C VAL A 6 -2.98 19.20 7.65
N LEU A 7 -3.16 19.59 6.37
CA LEU A 7 -4.09 18.91 5.47
C LEU A 7 -3.66 17.46 5.18
N PHE A 8 -2.35 17.23 5.02
CA PHE A 8 -1.81 15.91 4.75
C PHE A 8 -1.99 14.97 5.94
N VAL A 9 -1.62 15.39 7.14
CA VAL A 9 -1.83 14.62 8.37
C VAL A 9 -3.33 14.41 8.60
N GLY A 10 -4.13 15.46 8.41
CA GLY A 10 -5.59 15.38 8.51
C GLY A 10 -6.20 14.32 7.58
N LEU A 11 -5.74 14.25 6.32
CA LEU A 11 -6.18 13.20 5.39
C LEU A 11 -5.85 11.80 5.91
N LEU A 12 -4.61 11.55 6.34
CA LEU A 12 -4.22 10.23 6.84
C LEU A 12 -5.02 9.85 8.10
N SER A 13 -5.27 10.80 9.00
CA SER A 13 -6.10 10.60 10.19
C SER A 13 -7.56 10.30 9.82
N VAL A 14 -8.14 10.99 8.85
CA VAL A 14 -9.50 10.73 8.36
C VAL A 14 -9.61 9.32 7.77
N VAL A 15 -8.63 8.92 6.95
CA VAL A 15 -8.61 7.57 6.37
C VAL A 15 -8.52 6.51 7.46
N LEU A 16 -7.63 6.68 8.43
CA LEU A 16 -7.53 5.76 9.57
C LEU A 16 -8.84 5.66 10.34
N PHE A 17 -9.49 6.79 10.60
CA PHE A 17 -10.79 6.85 11.27
C PHE A 17 -11.88 6.13 10.49
N LEU A 18 -11.96 6.32 9.17
CA LEU A 18 -12.95 5.66 8.31
C LEU A 18 -12.83 4.14 8.31
N TYR A 19 -11.60 3.62 8.38
CA TYR A 19 -11.35 2.17 8.40
C TYR A 19 -11.35 1.56 9.80
N ALA A 20 -11.29 2.37 10.87
CA ALA A 20 -11.23 1.88 12.25
C ALA A 20 -12.36 0.91 12.64
N PRO A 21 -13.64 1.14 12.27
CA PRO A 21 -14.70 0.18 12.54
C PRO A 21 -14.47 -1.17 11.87
N GLY A 22 -13.92 -1.16 10.65
CA GLY A 22 -13.64 -2.36 9.86
C GLY A 22 -12.43 -3.17 10.32
N LEU A 23 -11.65 -2.70 11.29
CA LEU A 23 -10.54 -3.46 11.85
C LEU A 23 -11.00 -4.65 12.69
N HIS A 24 -12.24 -4.61 13.19
CA HIS A 24 -12.84 -5.69 13.95
C HIS A 24 -13.67 -6.60 13.04
N GLY A 25 -13.79 -7.87 13.40
CA GLY A 25 -14.44 -8.91 12.61
C GLY A 25 -13.43 -9.88 11.99
N ASP A 26 -13.94 -10.94 11.39
CA ASP A 26 -13.17 -12.15 11.11
C ASP A 26 -12.46 -12.12 9.74
N PHE A 27 -11.77 -13.22 9.45
CA PHE A 27 -11.31 -13.57 8.11
C PHE A 27 -12.51 -13.96 7.24
N GLU A 28 -12.51 -13.55 5.98
CA GLU A 28 -13.67 -13.71 5.10
C GLU A 28 -13.26 -14.21 3.71
N PHE A 29 -14.18 -14.92 3.04
CA PHE A 29 -14.01 -15.40 1.67
C PHE A 29 -12.70 -16.18 1.45
N ASP A 30 -11.86 -15.69 0.54
CA ASP A 30 -10.62 -16.34 0.11
C ASP A 30 -9.51 -16.27 1.19
N ASP A 31 -9.74 -15.60 2.32
CA ASP A 31 -8.80 -15.58 3.45
C ASP A 31 -8.53 -16.99 4.00
N SER A 32 -9.55 -17.87 4.02
CA SER A 32 -9.42 -19.22 4.56
C SER A 32 -8.38 -20.04 3.78
N ALA A 33 -8.60 -20.21 2.48
CA ALA A 33 -7.71 -21.02 1.65
C ALA A 33 -6.31 -20.41 1.49
N ASN A 34 -6.20 -19.07 1.45
CA ASN A 34 -4.92 -18.41 1.21
C ASN A 34 -4.09 -18.23 2.48
N ILE A 35 -4.72 -18.16 3.66
CA ILE A 35 -4.07 -17.76 4.91
C ILE A 35 -4.28 -18.80 6.01
N ILE A 36 -5.53 -19.12 6.36
CA ILE A 36 -5.85 -19.98 7.51
C ILE A 36 -5.38 -21.41 7.27
N ASP A 37 -5.70 -21.96 6.09
CA ASP A 37 -5.40 -23.35 5.74
C ASP A 37 -3.96 -23.51 5.23
N ASN A 38 -3.23 -22.40 5.04
CA ASN A 38 -1.88 -22.39 4.52
C ASN A 38 -0.84 -22.52 5.64
N ASN A 39 -0.60 -23.75 6.08
CA ASN A 39 0.36 -24.09 7.13
C ASN A 39 1.79 -23.56 6.87
N SER A 40 2.17 -23.31 5.60
CA SER A 40 3.49 -22.77 5.27
C SER A 40 3.70 -21.32 5.75
N LEU A 41 2.63 -20.60 6.09
CA LEU A 41 2.72 -19.24 6.63
C LEU A 41 3.04 -19.20 8.14
N HIS A 42 2.87 -20.32 8.84
CA HIS A 42 3.08 -20.42 10.29
C HIS A 42 4.55 -20.65 10.63
N ILE A 43 5.39 -19.68 10.26
CA ILE A 43 6.83 -19.75 10.49
C ILE A 43 7.14 -19.59 11.99
N THR A 44 8.13 -20.33 12.48
CA THR A 44 8.60 -20.28 13.88
C THR A 44 9.94 -19.56 14.04
N ALA A 45 10.63 -19.28 12.93
CA ALA A 45 11.87 -18.52 12.91
C ALA A 45 11.97 -17.67 11.63
N LEU A 46 12.68 -16.53 11.75
CA LEU A 46 12.99 -15.64 10.62
C LEU A 46 14.20 -16.15 9.84
N ASP A 47 14.07 -17.35 9.26
CA ASP A 47 15.09 -17.95 8.42
C ASP A 47 14.66 -18.03 6.95
N LEU A 48 15.65 -18.09 6.06
CA LEU A 48 15.42 -18.08 4.62
C LEU A 48 14.62 -19.30 4.14
N LYS A 49 14.75 -20.45 4.82
CA LYS A 49 14.07 -21.69 4.42
C LYS A 49 12.56 -21.55 4.66
N GLN A 50 12.16 -21.08 5.84
CA GLN A 50 10.76 -20.88 6.19
C GLN A 50 10.13 -19.74 5.39
N LEU A 51 10.84 -18.62 5.23
CA LEU A 51 10.37 -17.51 4.40
C LEU A 51 10.21 -17.93 2.93
N ARG A 52 11.12 -18.75 2.39
CA ARG A 52 10.97 -19.29 1.03
C ARG A 52 9.79 -20.24 0.94
N ALA A 53 9.58 -21.12 1.93
CA ALA A 53 8.44 -22.03 1.94
C ALA A 53 7.12 -21.27 1.93
N ALA A 54 6.98 -20.21 2.75
CA ALA A 54 5.84 -19.31 2.71
C ALA A 54 5.70 -18.60 1.34
N ALA A 55 6.80 -18.13 0.75
CA ALA A 55 6.77 -17.41 -0.52
C ALA A 55 6.26 -18.26 -1.70
N VAL A 56 6.50 -19.56 -1.69
CA VAL A 56 6.12 -20.47 -2.79
C VAL A 56 4.87 -21.30 -2.49
N SER A 57 4.18 -21.05 -1.37
CA SER A 57 3.01 -21.85 -0.97
C SER A 57 1.70 -21.42 -1.64
N GLY A 58 1.71 -20.34 -2.44
CA GLY A 58 0.52 -19.87 -3.16
C GLY A 58 0.40 -20.44 -4.56
N ASP A 59 -0.85 -20.69 -4.94
CA ASP A 59 -1.28 -21.13 -6.27
C ASP A 59 -2.05 -20.03 -7.04
N ALA A 60 -2.22 -18.85 -6.43
CA ALA A 60 -2.99 -17.76 -6.98
C ALA A 60 -2.28 -17.08 -8.17
N GLY A 61 -2.74 -17.39 -9.39
CA GLY A 61 -2.20 -16.85 -10.63
C GLY A 61 -0.81 -17.40 -10.98
N PRO A 62 -0.18 -16.92 -12.07
CA PRO A 62 1.03 -17.55 -12.61
C PRO A 62 2.27 -17.42 -11.72
N THR A 63 2.25 -16.50 -10.74
CA THR A 63 3.42 -16.21 -9.88
C THR A 63 3.23 -16.60 -8.42
N GLY A 64 2.02 -17.01 -7.99
CA GLY A 64 1.75 -17.43 -6.61
C GLY A 64 1.81 -16.33 -5.53
N ARG A 65 2.05 -15.06 -5.90
CA ARG A 65 2.02 -13.86 -5.02
C ARG A 65 3.00 -13.89 -3.83
N PRO A 66 4.30 -14.16 -4.04
CA PRO A 66 5.28 -14.45 -2.99
C PRO A 66 5.45 -13.34 -1.95
N LEU A 67 5.46 -12.06 -2.38
CA LEU A 67 5.63 -10.93 -1.47
C LEU A 67 4.46 -10.80 -0.48
N ALA A 68 3.25 -11.09 -0.93
CA ALA A 68 2.09 -11.05 -0.06
C ALA A 68 2.12 -12.20 0.96
N LEU A 69 2.47 -13.41 0.52
CA LEU A 69 2.58 -14.57 1.41
C LEU A 69 3.68 -14.38 2.45
N ILE A 70 4.85 -13.87 2.07
CA ILE A 70 5.90 -13.47 3.03
C ILE A 70 5.33 -12.46 4.03
N SER A 71 4.59 -11.45 3.57
CA SER A 71 4.01 -10.45 4.47
C SER A 71 2.97 -11.04 5.44
N PHE A 72 2.21 -12.06 5.02
CA PHE A 72 1.28 -12.78 5.89
C PHE A 72 2.04 -13.66 6.90
N ALA A 73 3.07 -14.39 6.47
CA ALA A 73 3.89 -15.18 7.38
C ALA A 73 4.56 -14.31 8.45
N LEU A 74 5.09 -13.15 8.07
CA LEU A 74 5.63 -12.18 9.02
C LEU A 74 4.54 -11.63 9.97
N ASN A 75 3.33 -11.38 9.45
CA ASN A 75 2.21 -10.96 10.29
C ASN A 75 1.88 -12.02 11.35
N ILE A 76 1.79 -13.29 10.96
CA ILE A 76 1.52 -14.41 11.87
C ILE A 76 2.63 -14.54 12.90
N TYR A 77 3.89 -14.45 12.46
CA TYR A 77 5.05 -14.55 13.34
C TYR A 77 5.06 -13.47 14.44
N PHE A 78 4.74 -12.22 14.10
CA PHE A 78 4.81 -11.11 15.06
C PHE A 78 3.52 -10.90 15.87
N PHE A 79 2.36 -11.23 15.31
CA PHE A 79 1.05 -10.84 15.87
C PHE A 79 0.05 -12.00 16.02
N GLY A 80 0.42 -13.20 15.58
CA GLY A 80 -0.44 -14.37 15.57
C GLY A 80 -1.59 -14.27 14.55
N MET A 81 -2.53 -15.20 14.66
CA MET A 81 -3.71 -15.33 13.79
C MET A 81 -4.88 -14.45 14.25
N GLN A 82 -4.65 -13.15 14.36
CA GLN A 82 -5.64 -12.18 14.82
C GLN A 82 -6.03 -11.23 13.67
N PRO A 83 -7.25 -11.34 13.09
CA PRO A 83 -7.69 -10.56 11.92
C PRO A 83 -7.44 -9.06 12.04
N PHE A 84 -7.58 -8.52 13.26
CA PHE A 84 -7.31 -7.12 13.57
C PHE A 84 -5.95 -6.65 13.06
N TYR A 85 -4.87 -7.37 13.38
CA TYR A 85 -3.52 -6.98 12.99
C TYR A 85 -3.33 -7.10 11.48
N PHE A 86 -3.98 -8.06 10.84
CA PHE A 86 -3.92 -8.17 9.39
C PHE A 86 -4.55 -6.99 8.67
N LYS A 87 -5.75 -6.59 9.10
CA LYS A 87 -6.48 -5.44 8.58
C LYS A 87 -5.76 -4.14 8.90
N LEU A 88 -5.15 -4.02 10.09
CA LEU A 88 -4.32 -2.89 10.47
C LEU A 88 -3.14 -2.71 9.52
N ILE A 89 -2.38 -3.78 9.24
CA ILE A 89 -1.27 -3.72 8.28
C ILE A 89 -1.76 -3.34 6.86
N ASN A 90 -2.93 -3.83 6.43
CA ASN A 90 -3.52 -3.42 5.15
C ASN A 90 -3.84 -1.92 5.13
N VAL A 91 -4.41 -1.37 6.19
CA VAL A 91 -4.64 0.07 6.34
C VAL A 91 -3.33 0.85 6.26
N LEU A 92 -2.27 0.39 6.94
CA LEU A 92 -0.95 1.04 6.87
C LEU A 92 -0.36 1.03 5.44
N ILE A 93 -0.50 -0.09 4.72
CA ILE A 93 -0.11 -0.18 3.31
C ILE A 93 -0.92 0.81 2.46
N HIS A 94 -2.22 0.94 2.72
CA HIS A 94 -3.07 1.93 2.05
C HIS A 94 -2.63 3.37 2.34
N LEU A 95 -2.26 3.70 3.57
CA LEU A 95 -1.70 5.02 3.88
C LEU A 95 -0.42 5.29 3.07
N CYS A 96 0.46 4.31 2.92
CA CYS A 96 1.64 4.41 2.04
C CYS A 96 1.24 4.65 0.57
N ASN A 97 0.20 3.95 0.07
CA ASN A 97 -0.34 4.18 -1.26
C ASN A 97 -0.86 5.62 -1.43
N ILE A 98 -1.58 6.17 -0.45
CA ILE A 98 -2.05 7.56 -0.47
C ILE A 98 -0.89 8.54 -0.58
N VAL A 99 0.21 8.32 0.14
CA VAL A 99 1.42 9.16 0.05
C VAL A 99 1.99 9.13 -1.38
N LEU A 100 2.08 7.94 -1.97
CA LEU A 100 2.60 7.78 -3.33
C LEU A 100 1.68 8.42 -4.37
N VAL A 101 0.36 8.26 -4.25
CA VAL A 101 -0.63 8.89 -5.13
C VAL A 101 -0.53 10.41 -5.02
N ALA A 102 -0.43 10.97 -3.80
CA ALA A 102 -0.26 12.41 -3.61
C ALA A 102 1.02 12.92 -4.30
N GLY A 103 2.13 12.21 -4.14
CA GLY A 103 3.40 12.54 -4.76
C GLY A 103 3.37 12.45 -6.28
N LEU A 104 2.85 11.34 -6.82
CA LEU A 104 2.78 11.09 -8.25
C LEU A 104 1.86 12.08 -8.97
N SER A 105 0.66 12.29 -8.44
CA SER A 105 -0.28 13.29 -8.97
C SER A 105 0.29 14.70 -8.88
N SER A 106 1.02 15.04 -7.81
CA SER A 106 1.72 16.32 -7.71
C SER A 106 2.77 16.49 -8.82
N LEU A 107 3.57 15.46 -9.12
CA LEU A 107 4.58 15.52 -10.17
C LEU A 107 3.93 15.70 -11.55
N ILE A 108 2.91 14.90 -11.86
CA ILE A 108 2.23 14.92 -13.15
C ILE A 108 1.52 16.25 -13.37
N LEU A 109 0.70 16.71 -12.41
CA LEU A 109 -0.10 17.93 -12.56
C LEU A 109 0.77 19.18 -12.62
N ARG A 110 1.88 19.22 -11.87
CA ARG A 110 2.87 20.31 -11.98
C ARG A 110 3.45 20.40 -13.37
N ARG A 111 3.80 19.27 -13.97
CA ARG A 111 4.44 19.23 -15.28
C ARG A 111 3.46 19.55 -16.40
N TRP A 112 2.26 18.98 -16.35
CA TRP A 112 1.26 19.08 -17.41
C TRP A 112 0.58 20.46 -17.45
N TYR A 113 0.27 21.04 -16.29
CA TYR A 113 -0.42 22.33 -16.17
C TYR A 113 0.52 23.47 -15.74
N SER A 114 1.84 23.25 -15.73
CA SER A 114 2.85 24.25 -15.33
C SER A 114 2.56 24.88 -13.96
N LEU A 115 2.03 24.10 -13.02
CA LEU A 115 1.65 24.60 -11.70
C LEU A 115 2.88 24.91 -10.84
N SER A 116 2.74 25.94 -9.99
CA SER A 116 3.69 26.19 -8.90
C SER A 116 3.85 24.96 -8.01
N ALA A 117 4.98 24.86 -7.30
CA ALA A 117 5.22 23.75 -6.37
C ALA A 117 4.10 23.61 -5.32
N ARG A 118 3.57 24.74 -4.83
CA ARG A 118 2.48 24.77 -3.85
C ARG A 118 1.16 24.30 -4.48
N SER A 119 0.78 24.86 -5.63
CA SER A 119 -0.49 24.50 -6.29
C SER A 119 -0.48 23.04 -6.72
N GLY A 120 0.64 22.55 -7.22
CA GLY A 120 0.84 21.15 -7.56
C GLY A 120 0.70 20.19 -6.38
N ALA A 121 1.33 20.53 -5.25
CA ALA A 121 1.22 19.74 -4.02
C ALA A 121 -0.23 19.68 -3.50
N LEU A 122 -0.97 20.80 -3.55
CA LEU A 122 -2.38 20.83 -3.17
C LEU A 122 -3.25 20.03 -4.13
N ALA A 123 -3.00 20.12 -5.44
CA ALA A 123 -3.73 19.35 -6.45
C ALA A 123 -3.48 17.84 -6.29
N GLY A 124 -2.23 17.42 -6.08
CA GLY A 124 -1.91 16.03 -5.79
C GLY A 124 -2.54 15.54 -4.50
N LEU A 125 -2.57 16.36 -3.45
CA LEU A 125 -3.27 16.05 -2.21
C LEU A 125 -4.77 15.88 -2.41
N ALA A 126 -5.41 16.72 -3.24
CA ALA A 126 -6.82 16.59 -3.56
C ALA A 126 -7.12 15.27 -4.28
N VAL A 127 -6.29 14.86 -5.25
CA VAL A 127 -6.41 13.56 -5.92
C VAL A 127 -6.24 12.40 -4.93
N ALA A 128 -5.24 12.47 -4.06
CA ALA A 128 -5.00 11.46 -3.04
C ALA A 128 -6.13 11.37 -2.01
N ALA A 129 -6.76 12.51 -1.68
CA ALA A 129 -7.93 12.53 -0.81
C ALA A 129 -9.12 11.82 -1.47
N LEU A 130 -9.46 12.21 -2.70
CA LEU A 130 -10.54 11.59 -3.47
C LEU A 130 -10.33 10.09 -3.62
N TRP A 131 -9.13 9.65 -3.98
CA TRP A 131 -8.80 8.24 -4.12
C TRP A 131 -8.77 7.51 -2.77
N GLY A 132 -8.10 8.07 -1.78
CA GLY A 132 -7.85 7.42 -0.49
C GLY A 132 -9.11 7.10 0.31
N VAL A 133 -10.14 7.95 0.21
CA VAL A 133 -11.45 7.75 0.87
C VAL A 133 -12.47 7.04 -0.04
N HIS A 134 -12.12 6.76 -1.30
CA HIS A 134 -13.06 6.19 -2.25
C HIS A 134 -13.48 4.77 -1.84
N PRO A 135 -14.79 4.44 -1.78
CA PRO A 135 -15.28 3.12 -1.36
C PRO A 135 -14.76 1.93 -2.18
N ILE A 136 -14.31 2.18 -3.42
CA ILE A 136 -13.69 1.14 -4.27
C ILE A 136 -12.48 0.47 -3.62
N ASN A 137 -11.79 1.16 -2.70
CA ASN A 137 -10.62 0.62 -2.02
C ASN A 137 -11.00 -0.25 -0.80
N LEU A 138 -12.26 -0.26 -0.38
CA LEU A 138 -12.69 -0.94 0.84
C LEU A 138 -12.34 -2.43 0.84
N THR A 139 -12.61 -3.12 -0.27
CA THR A 139 -12.30 -4.55 -0.40
C THR A 139 -10.80 -4.80 -0.39
N SER A 140 -10.01 -3.96 -1.03
CA SER A 140 -8.53 -4.05 -1.05
C SER A 140 -7.88 -3.91 0.33
N ILE A 141 -8.60 -3.33 1.29
CA ILE A 141 -8.10 -2.98 2.62
C ILE A 141 -8.65 -3.95 3.68
N LEU A 142 -9.97 -4.15 3.70
CA LEU A 142 -10.64 -4.90 4.77
C LEU A 142 -10.73 -6.40 4.51
N TYR A 143 -10.63 -6.87 3.26
CA TYR A 143 -10.46 -8.31 2.98
C TYR A 143 -8.97 -8.62 3.09
N VAL A 144 -8.59 -9.51 4.02
CA VAL A 144 -7.20 -9.62 4.43
C VAL A 144 -6.31 -10.03 3.26
N VAL A 145 -6.73 -11.04 2.50
CA VAL A 145 -6.04 -11.59 1.33
C VAL A 145 -5.80 -10.53 0.25
N GLN A 146 -6.65 -9.50 0.16
CA GLN A 146 -6.49 -8.42 -0.80
C GLN A 146 -5.31 -7.48 -0.49
N ARG A 147 -4.55 -7.73 0.58
CA ARG A 147 -3.18 -7.22 0.74
C ARG A 147 -2.34 -7.42 -0.52
N MET A 148 -2.58 -8.51 -1.24
CA MET A 148 -1.96 -8.80 -2.53
C MET A 148 -2.17 -7.66 -3.54
N THR A 149 -3.40 -7.17 -3.66
CA THR A 149 -3.78 -6.02 -4.50
C THR A 149 -3.13 -4.73 -3.98
N SER A 150 -3.21 -4.50 -2.66
CA SER A 150 -2.64 -3.30 -2.03
C SER A 150 -1.12 -3.19 -2.16
N LEU A 151 -0.38 -4.30 -2.06
CA LEU A 151 1.07 -4.36 -2.30
C LEU A 151 1.42 -4.19 -3.77
N SER A 152 0.62 -4.75 -4.68
CA SER A 152 0.81 -4.53 -6.13
C SER A 152 0.68 -3.05 -6.47
N ALA A 153 -0.33 -2.37 -5.93
CA ALA A 153 -0.49 -0.93 -6.06
C ALA A 153 0.71 -0.17 -5.47
N LEU A 154 1.18 -0.54 -4.28
CA LEU A 154 2.32 0.09 -3.61
C LEU A 154 3.58 0.07 -4.48
N PHE A 155 3.99 -1.11 -4.92
CA PHE A 155 5.20 -1.24 -5.73
C PHE A 155 5.02 -0.66 -7.14
N GLY A 156 3.82 -0.75 -7.71
CA GLY A 156 3.49 -0.11 -8.99
C GLY A 156 3.60 1.41 -8.92
N PHE A 157 2.96 2.05 -7.94
CA PHE A 157 3.05 3.48 -7.74
C PHE A 157 4.47 3.93 -7.40
N LEU A 158 5.19 3.17 -6.58
CA LEU A 158 6.59 3.46 -6.24
C LEU A 158 7.47 3.42 -7.50
N ALA A 159 7.33 2.39 -8.34
CA ALA A 159 8.08 2.26 -9.58
C ALA A 159 7.82 3.44 -10.52
N ILE A 160 6.55 3.81 -10.73
CA ILE A 160 6.18 4.95 -11.58
C ILE A 160 6.69 6.26 -10.99
N TYR A 161 6.54 6.46 -9.68
CA TYR A 161 7.04 7.66 -8.99
C TYR A 161 8.55 7.83 -9.16
N LEU A 162 9.33 6.76 -8.95
CA LEU A 162 10.78 6.78 -9.14
C LEU A 162 11.15 7.04 -10.60
N TYR A 163 10.46 6.42 -11.55
CA TYR A 163 10.66 6.64 -12.98
C TYR A 163 10.41 8.10 -13.38
N VAL A 164 9.26 8.68 -13.00
CA VAL A 164 8.91 10.08 -13.30
C VAL A 164 9.92 11.03 -12.67
N ARG A 165 10.34 10.76 -11.42
CA ARG A 165 11.35 11.57 -10.73
C ARG A 165 12.70 11.52 -11.43
N TRP A 166 13.12 10.34 -11.90
CA TRP A 166 14.35 10.18 -12.67
C TRP A 166 14.30 10.95 -13.99
N ARG A 167 13.20 10.84 -14.76
CA ARG A 167 13.02 11.55 -16.04
C ARG A 167 12.87 13.06 -15.90
N SER A 168 12.52 13.55 -14.71
CA SER A 168 12.38 14.98 -14.43
C SER A 168 13.69 15.67 -14.06
N LYS A 169 14.81 14.93 -13.96
CA LYS A 169 16.13 15.55 -13.78
C LYS A 169 16.55 16.25 -15.09
N PRO A 170 17.11 17.48 -15.04
CA PRO A 170 17.73 18.09 -16.21
C PRO A 170 18.82 17.19 -16.78
N SER A 171 18.91 17.06 -18.11
CA SER A 171 20.01 16.34 -18.74
C SER A 171 21.32 17.10 -18.49
N THR A 172 22.37 16.37 -18.13
CA THR A 172 23.70 16.92 -17.83
C THR A 172 24.30 17.73 -18.99
N GLU A 173 23.85 17.50 -20.22
CA GLU A 173 24.24 18.25 -21.43
C GLU A 173 23.78 19.72 -21.45
N GLN A 174 22.89 20.17 -20.56
CA GLN A 174 22.46 21.57 -20.50
C GLN A 174 23.29 22.44 -19.54
N LEU A 175 24.37 21.88 -18.97
CA LEU A 175 25.25 22.56 -17.99
C LEU A 175 26.70 22.73 -18.48
N SER A 176 26.99 22.42 -19.75
CA SER A 176 28.26 22.69 -20.44
C SER A 176 28.08 23.70 -21.56
#